data_AF-A0AAN7P577-F1
#
_entry.id   AF-A0AAN7P577-F1
#
_cell.length_a   1.000
_cell.length_b   1.000
_cell.length_c   1.000
_cell.angle_alpha   90.00
_cell.angle_beta   90.00
_cell.angle_gamma   90.00
#
_symmetry.space_group_name_H-M   'P 1'
#
loop_
_entity.id
_entity.type
_entity.pdbx_description
1 polymer ?
#
loop_
_entity_poly.entity_id
_entity_poly.type
_entity_poly.pdbx_seq_one_letter_code
_entity_poly.pdbx_strand_id
1 'polypeptide(L)'
;MDFDFAVDFYCHKVPVRLKLFMVMVMGVISALRCDELVNLKTSDIDNKGSILVISVPKTKNYKPRSFVVTGAERRGFNGLQIYRKYSALRPSVLGQGRFFLCYRSRKCTVQPVGINTLSNILKLVANYLQLKDANLYTGHCFRRTSATFLASASLDILTLKRHGG
;
A
#
# COMPACT_ATOMS: atom_id res chain seq x y z
N MET A 1 -24.79 6.78 -10.33
CA MET A 1 -23.66 7.31 -9.55
C MET A 1 -22.40 6.94 -10.32
N ASP A 2 -21.98 7.87 -11.17
CA ASP A 2 -20.96 7.66 -12.18
C ASP A 2 -19.58 7.41 -11.56
N PHE A 3 -18.95 6.32 -12.00
CA PHE A 3 -17.63 5.89 -11.56
C PHE A 3 -16.54 6.92 -11.84
N ASP A 4 -16.73 7.75 -12.87
CA ASP A 4 -15.90 8.92 -13.14
C ASP A 4 -15.85 9.88 -11.95
N PHE A 5 -16.96 10.10 -11.25
CA PHE A 5 -16.99 10.98 -10.08
C PHE A 5 -16.16 10.41 -8.91
N ALA A 6 -16.10 9.09 -8.74
CA ALA A 6 -15.33 8.47 -7.66
C ALA A 6 -13.82 8.54 -7.91
N VAL A 7 -13.39 8.36 -9.17
CA VAL A 7 -11.98 8.47 -9.56
C VAL A 7 -11.56 9.93 -9.64
N ASP A 8 -12.33 10.84 -10.23
CA ASP A 8 -12.01 12.28 -10.23
C ASP A 8 -12.02 12.88 -8.82
N PHE A 9 -12.92 12.45 -7.94
CA PHE A 9 -12.91 12.85 -6.53
C PHE A 9 -11.64 12.37 -5.80
N TYR A 10 -11.05 11.24 -6.19
CA TYR A 10 -9.82 10.69 -5.62
C TYR A 10 -8.55 11.24 -6.31
N CYS A 11 -8.59 11.52 -7.61
CA CYS A 11 -7.46 11.94 -8.44
C CYS A 11 -7.16 13.44 -8.30
N HIS A 12 -8.19 14.27 -8.10
CA HIS A 12 -8.04 15.72 -7.89
C HIS A 12 -7.69 16.10 -6.44
N LYS A 13 -7.61 15.11 -5.52
CA LYS A 13 -7.30 15.30 -4.10
C LYS A 13 -5.95 14.68 -3.75
N VAL A 14 -4.90 15.50 -3.81
CA VAL A 14 -3.50 15.18 -3.44
C VAL A 14 -3.36 14.18 -2.26
N PRO A 15 -4.00 14.38 -1.09
CA PRO A 15 -3.84 13.46 0.04
C PRO A 15 -4.39 12.06 -0.20
N VAL A 16 -5.48 11.95 -0.96
CA VAL A 16 -6.17 10.70 -1.22
C VAL A 16 -5.39 9.85 -2.23
N ARG A 17 -4.81 10.51 -3.25
CA ARG A 17 -3.91 9.90 -4.23
C ARG A 17 -2.62 9.37 -3.60
N LEU A 18 -2.04 10.09 -2.64
CA LEU A 18 -0.83 9.64 -1.92
C LEU A 18 -1.08 8.36 -1.11
N LYS A 19 -2.24 8.26 -0.43
CA LYS A 19 -2.67 7.03 0.26
C LYS A 19 -2.75 5.86 -0.71
N LEU A 20 -3.40 6.06 -1.86
CA LEU A 20 -3.58 5.04 -2.89
C LEU A 20 -2.23 4.48 -3.37
N PHE A 21 -1.29 5.36 -3.73
CA PHE A 21 0.05 4.95 -4.15
C PHE A 21 0.82 4.24 -3.04
N MET A 22 0.73 4.72 -1.80
CA MET A 22 1.43 4.09 -0.68
C MET A 22 0.91 2.68 -0.40
N VAL A 23 -0.40 2.48 -0.48
CA VAL A 23 -1.02 1.15 -0.38
C VAL A 23 -0.54 0.23 -1.51
N MET A 24 -0.41 0.73 -2.74
CA MET A 24 0.14 -0.05 -3.85
C MET A 24 1.61 -0.42 -3.64
N VAL A 25 2.44 0.52 -3.17
CA VAL A 25 3.86 0.26 -2.87
C VAL A 25 3.99 -0.82 -1.81
N MET A 26 3.35 -0.63 -0.65
CA MET A 26 3.46 -1.59 0.45
C MET A 26 2.76 -2.91 0.13
N GLY A 27 1.62 -2.90 -0.56
CA GLY A 27 0.86 -4.10 -0.90
C GLY A 27 1.49 -4.92 -2.03
N VAL A 28 1.87 -4.29 -3.13
CA VAL A 28 2.41 -4.97 -4.33
C VAL A 28 3.91 -5.20 -4.23
N ILE A 29 4.70 -4.27 -3.70
CA ILE A 29 6.15 -4.49 -3.59
C ILE A 29 6.47 -5.41 -2.42
N SER A 30 5.76 -5.30 -1.29
CA SER A 30 6.06 -6.11 -0.09
C SER A 30 5.12 -7.31 0.10
N ALA A 31 4.26 -7.62 -0.88
CA ALA A 31 3.29 -8.73 -0.82
C ALA A 31 2.44 -8.76 0.46
N LEU A 32 2.13 -7.60 1.06
CA LEU A 32 1.35 -7.54 2.29
C LEU A 32 -0.11 -7.92 2.04
N ARG A 33 -0.66 -8.73 2.94
CA ARG A 33 -2.09 -9.03 3.00
C ARG A 33 -2.85 -7.78 3.44
N CYS A 34 -4.12 -7.63 3.04
CA CYS A 34 -4.92 -6.49 3.49
C CYS A 34 -5.03 -6.41 5.01
N ASP A 35 -5.09 -7.54 5.73
CA ASP A 35 -5.11 -7.54 7.19
C ASP A 35 -3.81 -6.99 7.81
N GLU A 36 -2.65 -7.32 7.21
CA GLU A 36 -1.35 -6.77 7.60
C GLU A 36 -1.29 -5.26 7.32
N LEU A 37 -1.77 -4.83 6.15
CA LEU A 37 -1.83 -3.41 5.77
C LEU A 37 -2.73 -2.59 6.70
N VAL A 38 -3.91 -3.11 7.07
CA VAL A 38 -4.84 -2.43 7.98
C VAL A 38 -4.23 -2.25 9.37
N ASN A 39 -3.49 -3.25 9.84
CA ASN A 39 -2.95 -3.28 11.20
C ASN A 39 -1.53 -2.70 11.31
N LEU A 40 -0.89 -2.33 10.19
CA LEU A 40 0.42 -1.70 10.18
C LEU A 40 0.41 -0.40 10.99
N LYS A 41 1.35 -0.26 11.93
CA LYS A 41 1.50 0.95 12.76
C LYS A 41 2.61 1.84 12.25
N THR A 42 2.60 3.10 12.69
CA THR A 42 3.72 4.02 12.43
C THR A 42 5.04 3.51 13.05
N SER A 43 4.97 2.87 14.22
CA SER A 43 6.13 2.30 14.92
C SER A 43 6.80 1.16 14.17
N ASP A 44 6.05 0.50 13.28
CA ASP A 44 6.52 -0.65 12.51
C ASP A 44 7.32 -0.20 11.28
N ILE A 45 7.36 1.11 11.01
CA ILE A 45 8.02 1.71 9.84
C ILE A 45 9.22 2.52 10.32
N ASP A 46 10.40 2.07 9.96
CA ASP A 46 11.67 2.71 10.27
C ASP A 46 12.23 3.40 9.03
N ASN A 47 12.27 4.73 9.08
CA ASN A 47 12.80 5.56 8.00
C ASN A 47 14.26 5.89 8.27
N LYS A 48 15.17 5.16 7.59
CA LYS A 48 16.63 5.38 7.68
C LYS A 48 17.15 6.42 6.69
N GLY A 49 16.28 7.27 6.14
CA GLY A 49 16.65 8.32 5.22
C GLY A 49 16.75 7.81 3.78
N SER A 50 17.64 6.87 3.48
CA SER A 50 17.82 6.29 2.13
C SER A 50 16.92 5.09 1.83
N ILE A 51 16.54 4.38 2.90
CA ILE A 51 15.68 3.19 2.85
C ILE A 51 14.56 3.30 3.87
N LEU A 52 13.44 2.66 3.56
CA LEU A 52 12.31 2.47 4.46
C LEU A 52 12.23 0.98 4.83
N VAL A 53 12.37 0.67 6.11
CA VAL A 53 12.26 -0.70 6.62
C VAL A 53 10.88 -0.85 7.27
N ILE A 54 10.08 -1.77 6.76
CA ILE A 54 8.72 -2.04 7.24
C ILE A 54 8.72 -3.40 7.92
N SER A 55 8.47 -3.42 9.21
CA SER A 55 8.41 -4.63 10.03
C SER A 55 6.96 -5.11 10.14
N VAL A 56 6.72 -6.41 10.01
CA VAL A 56 5.39 -7.01 10.15
C VAL A 56 5.43 -7.98 11.32
N PRO A 57 5.02 -7.53 12.53
CA PRO A 57 5.21 -8.31 13.76
C PRO A 57 4.15 -9.39 13.98
N LYS A 58 2.96 -9.30 13.38
CA LYS A 58 1.87 -10.26 13.60
C LYS A 58 1.20 -10.72 12.32
N THR A 59 1.12 -12.03 12.15
CA THR A 59 0.06 -12.67 11.36
C THR A 59 -0.39 -13.98 11.98
N LYS A 60 -1.63 -14.34 11.66
CA LYS A 60 -2.40 -15.46 12.22
C LYS A 60 -1.71 -16.84 12.13
N ASN A 61 -0.64 -17.00 11.34
CA ASN A 61 0.13 -18.25 11.15
C ASN A 61 1.60 -18.03 10.67
N TYR A 62 2.21 -16.85 10.84
CA TYR A 62 3.48 -16.55 10.15
C TYR A 62 4.58 -15.93 11.03
N LYS A 63 5.83 -16.27 10.71
CA LYS A 63 7.04 -15.70 11.32
C LYS A 63 7.10 -14.18 11.07
N PRO A 64 7.63 -13.38 12.03
CA PRO A 64 7.86 -11.97 11.80
C PRO A 64 8.78 -11.78 10.59
N ARG A 65 8.47 -10.80 9.75
CA ARG A 65 9.25 -10.48 8.55
C ARG A 65 9.36 -8.98 8.35
N SER A 66 10.43 -8.54 7.70
CA SER A 66 10.68 -7.14 7.37
C SER A 66 10.96 -6.98 5.88
N PHE A 67 10.53 -5.87 5.31
CA PHE A 67 10.77 -5.53 3.91
C PHE A 67 11.45 -4.18 3.80
N VAL A 68 12.28 -4.04 2.77
CA VAL A 68 13.02 -2.81 2.50
C VAL A 68 12.49 -2.18 1.22
N VAL A 69 12.01 -0.94 1.33
CA VAL A 69 11.69 -0.09 0.18
C VAL A 69 12.84 0.89 -0.01
N THR A 70 13.57 0.74 -1.11
CA THR A 70 14.68 1.64 -1.47
C THR A 70 14.18 2.89 -2.16
N GLY A 71 14.82 4.03 -1.93
CA GLY A 71 14.56 5.29 -2.64
C GLY A 71 15.00 5.31 -4.12
N ALA A 72 15.38 4.17 -4.70
CA ALA A 72 15.79 4.07 -6.09
C ALA A 72 14.63 4.47 -7.01
N GLU A 73 14.85 5.51 -7.82
CA GLU A 73 13.87 5.97 -8.77
C GLU A 73 13.76 4.96 -9.91
N ARG A 74 12.55 4.41 -10.11
CA ARG A 74 12.26 3.54 -11.25
C ARG A 74 11.12 4.18 -12.03
N ARG A 75 11.40 4.60 -13.27
CA ARG A 75 10.42 5.25 -14.18
C ARG A 75 9.69 6.45 -13.54
N GLY A 76 10.43 7.37 -12.90
CA GLY A 76 9.85 8.57 -12.27
C GLY A 76 9.10 8.32 -10.96
N PHE A 77 9.11 7.08 -10.46
CA PHE A 77 8.43 6.69 -9.22
C PHE A 77 9.43 6.51 -8.08
N ASN A 78 9.24 7.25 -6.98
CA ASN A 78 10.05 7.15 -5.77
C ASN A 78 9.16 6.88 -4.54
N GLY A 79 9.14 5.62 -4.09
CA GLY A 79 8.33 5.18 -2.96
C GLY A 79 8.67 5.91 -1.65
N LEU A 80 9.94 6.28 -1.45
CA LEU A 80 10.40 7.03 -0.28
C LEU A 80 9.87 8.47 -0.28
N GLN A 81 9.84 9.14 -1.43
CA GLN A 81 9.23 10.47 -1.52
C GLN A 81 7.73 10.44 -1.23
N ILE A 82 7.03 9.40 -1.72
CA ILE A 82 5.60 9.23 -1.45
C ILE A 82 5.36 8.99 0.03
N TYR A 83 6.17 8.14 0.67
CA TYR A 83 6.14 7.94 2.11
C TYR A 83 6.31 9.25 2.86
N ARG A 84 7.34 10.06 2.54
CA ARG A 84 7.60 11.34 3.21
C ARG A 84 6.43 12.31 3.05
N LYS A 85 5.90 12.46 1.84
CA LYS A 85 4.72 13.31 1.56
C LYS A 85 3.49 12.83 2.33
N TYR A 86 3.25 11.52 2.36
CA TYR A 86 2.13 10.95 3.10
C TYR A 86 2.29 11.12 4.61
N SER A 87 3.49 10.88 5.14
CA SER A 87 3.80 11.02 6.56
C SER A 87 3.63 12.46 7.04
N ALA A 88 4.02 13.44 6.24
CA ALA A 88 3.86 14.86 6.56
C ALA A 88 2.39 15.31 6.65
N LEU A 89 1.46 14.60 5.99
CA LEU A 89 0.03 14.89 6.03
C LEU A 89 -0.68 14.29 7.26
N ARG A 90 -0.01 13.40 8.00
CA ARG A 90 -0.63 12.74 9.16
C ARG A 90 -0.61 13.68 10.37
N PRO A 91 -1.72 13.78 11.12
CA PRO A 91 -1.74 14.60 12.32
C PRO A 91 -0.84 13.99 13.41
N SER A 92 0.01 14.83 14.01
CA SER A 92 0.98 14.44 15.04
C SER A 92 0.34 13.87 16.32
N VAL A 93 -0.92 14.24 16.57
CA VAL A 93 -1.75 13.76 17.71
C VAL A 93 -1.87 12.23 17.78
N LEU A 94 -1.71 11.52 16.67
CA LEU A 94 -1.97 10.07 16.59
C LEU A 94 -0.83 9.17 17.07
N GLY A 95 0.35 9.73 17.37
CA GLY A 95 1.51 8.98 17.87
C GLY A 95 1.76 7.67 17.11
N GLN A 96 1.71 6.54 17.83
CA GLN A 96 2.00 5.19 17.33
C GLN A 96 0.78 4.42 16.77
N GLY A 97 -0.30 5.12 16.40
CA GLY A 97 -1.49 4.51 15.83
C GLY A 97 -1.29 3.84 14.45
N ARG A 98 -2.38 3.24 13.92
CA ARG A 98 -2.42 2.64 12.57
C ARG A 98 -1.96 3.62 11.50
N PHE A 99 -1.13 3.17 10.59
CA PHE A 99 -0.47 3.99 9.58
C PHE A 99 -1.46 4.59 8.57
N PHE A 100 -2.36 3.77 8.04
CA PHE A 100 -3.33 4.22 7.06
C PHE A 100 -4.57 4.83 7.71
N LEU A 101 -4.82 6.10 7.37
CA LEU A 101 -5.93 6.90 7.90
C LEU A 101 -6.96 7.27 6.83
N CYS A 102 -8.20 7.47 7.27
CA CYS A 102 -9.28 7.95 6.44
C CYS A 102 -9.08 9.44 6.10
N TYR A 103 -9.66 9.84 4.97
CA TYR A 103 -9.68 11.24 4.55
C TYR A 103 -11.12 11.65 4.34
N ARG A 104 -11.53 12.74 4.98
CA ARG A 104 -12.86 13.36 4.82
C ARG A 104 -12.65 14.84 4.56
N SER A 105 -13.42 15.40 3.61
CA SER A 105 -13.36 16.83 3.28
C SER A 105 -11.93 17.38 3.08
N ARG A 106 -11.08 16.62 2.35
CA ARG A 106 -9.66 16.92 2.05
C ARG A 106 -8.70 16.93 3.25
N LYS A 107 -9.16 16.61 4.47
CA LYS A 107 -8.32 16.52 5.67
C LYS A 107 -8.09 15.06 6.09
N CYS A 108 -6.90 14.80 6.62
CA CYS A 108 -6.59 13.52 7.25
C CYS A 108 -7.38 13.41 8.57
N THR A 109 -8.13 12.33 8.75
CA THR A 109 -8.88 12.09 9.99
C THR A 109 -8.11 11.14 10.91
N VAL A 110 -8.48 11.12 12.19
CA VAL A 110 -7.92 10.18 13.16
C VAL A 110 -8.44 8.76 12.99
N GLN A 111 -9.45 8.55 12.13
CA GLN A 111 -10.08 7.25 11.93
C GLN A 111 -9.20 6.37 11.02
N PRO A 112 -8.85 5.15 11.43
CA PRO A 112 -8.08 4.23 10.60
C PRO A 112 -8.88 3.77 9.37
N VAL A 113 -8.18 3.39 8.30
CA VAL A 113 -8.79 2.82 7.11
C VAL A 113 -9.24 1.38 7.37
N GLY A 114 -10.45 1.04 6.92
CA GLY A 114 -10.98 -0.33 7.02
C GLY A 114 -10.46 -1.27 5.93
N ILE A 115 -10.51 -2.58 6.19
CA ILE A 115 -10.06 -3.63 5.27
C ILE A 115 -10.80 -3.61 3.93
N ASN A 116 -12.09 -3.31 3.94
CA ASN A 116 -12.91 -3.23 2.72
C ASN A 116 -12.48 -2.08 1.82
N THR A 117 -12.12 -0.93 2.41
CA THR A 117 -11.60 0.21 1.67
C THR A 117 -10.25 -0.11 1.03
N LEU A 118 -9.35 -0.76 1.76
CA LEU A 118 -8.05 -1.19 1.22
C LEU A 118 -8.20 -2.26 0.13
N SER A 119 -9.16 -3.17 0.28
CA SER A 119 -9.46 -4.18 -0.75
C SER A 119 -10.05 -3.56 -2.02
N ASN A 120 -10.89 -2.54 -1.88
CA ASN A 120 -11.49 -1.83 -3.01
C ASN A 120 -10.50 -0.93 -3.77
N ILE A 121 -9.39 -0.53 -3.14
CA ILE A 121 -8.31 0.23 -3.81
C ILE A 121 -7.78 -0.55 -5.03
N LEU A 122 -7.60 -1.87 -4.92
CA LEU A 122 -7.14 -2.68 -6.05
C LEU A 122 -8.15 -2.73 -7.18
N LYS A 123 -9.44 -2.90 -6.87
CA LYS A 123 -10.51 -2.81 -7.87
C LYS A 123 -10.50 -1.47 -8.59
N LEU A 124 -10.31 -0.38 -7.84
CA LEU A 124 -10.26 0.96 -8.39
C LEU A 124 -9.07 1.14 -9.35
N VAL A 125 -7.90 0.65 -8.99
CA VAL A 125 -6.71 0.69 -9.86
C VAL A 125 -6.91 -0.19 -11.10
N ALA A 126 -7.47 -1.38 -10.94
CA ALA A 126 -7.76 -2.27 -12.07
C ALA A 126 -8.77 -1.66 -13.05
N ASN A 127 -9.81 -1.00 -12.54
CA ASN A 127 -10.76 -0.24 -13.35
C ASN A 127 -10.08 0.92 -14.08
N TYR A 128 -9.24 1.69 -13.38
CA TYR A 128 -8.51 2.82 -13.96
C TYR A 128 -7.57 2.38 -15.10
N LEU A 129 -6.87 1.25 -14.91
CA LEU A 129 -6.01 0.64 -15.92
C LEU A 129 -6.80 -0.11 -17.01
N GLN A 130 -8.14 -0.11 -16.93
CA GLN A 130 -9.04 -0.82 -17.86
C GLN A 130 -8.70 -2.32 -18.01
N LEU A 131 -8.27 -2.95 -16.92
CA LEU A 131 -7.98 -4.38 -16.92
C LEU A 131 -9.27 -5.18 -17.07
N LYS A 132 -9.20 -6.28 -17.83
CA LYS A 132 -10.29 -7.26 -17.89
C LYS A 132 -10.58 -7.79 -16.49
N ASP A 133 -11.87 -7.98 -16.20
CA ASP A 133 -12.37 -8.56 -14.95
C ASP A 133 -11.91 -7.83 -13.68
N ALA A 134 -11.92 -6.48 -13.70
CA ALA A 134 -11.55 -5.64 -12.56
C ALA A 134 -12.26 -6.02 -11.22
N ASN A 135 -13.44 -6.62 -11.29
CA ASN A 135 -14.19 -7.12 -10.13
C ASN A 135 -13.44 -8.23 -9.35
N LEU A 136 -12.57 -8.99 -10.02
CA LEU A 136 -11.75 -10.05 -9.44
C LEU A 136 -10.57 -9.50 -8.61
N TYR A 137 -10.24 -8.21 -8.74
CA TYR A 137 -9.13 -7.56 -8.03
C TYR A 137 -9.50 -7.24 -6.58
N THR A 138 -9.66 -8.28 -5.77
CA THR A 138 -9.98 -8.20 -4.34
C THR A 138 -8.71 -8.09 -3.48
N GLY A 139 -8.84 -8.04 -2.16
CA GLY A 139 -7.70 -7.93 -1.23
C GLY A 139 -6.63 -9.03 -1.39
N HIS A 140 -6.97 -10.19 -1.96
CA HIS A 140 -5.99 -11.24 -2.28
C HIS A 140 -5.08 -10.91 -3.47
N CYS A 141 -5.46 -9.94 -4.30
CA CYS A 141 -4.73 -9.63 -5.52
C CYS A 141 -3.42 -8.89 -5.25
N PHE A 142 -3.20 -8.25 -4.08
CA PHE A 142 -1.89 -7.68 -3.72
C PHE A 142 -0.79 -8.73 -3.78
N ARG A 143 -0.99 -9.89 -3.14
CA ARG A 143 -0.03 -11.01 -3.17
C ARG A 143 0.10 -11.63 -4.56
N ARG A 144 -1.01 -11.82 -5.29
CA ARG A 144 -0.97 -12.41 -6.64
C ARG A 144 -0.20 -11.51 -7.61
N THR A 145 -0.52 -10.22 -7.66
CA THR A 145 0.17 -9.24 -8.51
C THR A 145 1.64 -9.12 -8.11
N SER A 146 1.95 -9.12 -6.81
CA SER A 146 3.34 -9.11 -6.34
C SER A 146 4.12 -10.34 -6.81
N ALA A 147 3.55 -11.54 -6.66
CA ALA A 147 4.16 -12.79 -7.08
C ALA A 147 4.34 -12.85 -8.61
N THR A 148 3.34 -12.42 -9.39
CA THR A 148 3.46 -12.34 -10.86
C THR A 148 4.51 -11.32 -11.29
N PHE A 149 4.54 -10.14 -10.67
CA PHE A 149 5.55 -9.12 -10.95
C PHE A 149 6.95 -9.64 -10.65
N LEU A 150 7.14 -10.31 -9.52
CA LEU A 150 8.42 -10.93 -9.17
C LEU A 150 8.78 -12.11 -10.05
N ALA A 151 7.84 -12.99 -10.41
CA ALA A 151 8.09 -14.09 -11.33
C ALA A 151 8.48 -13.57 -12.73
N SER A 152 7.91 -12.43 -13.16
CA SER A 152 8.28 -11.79 -14.42
C SER A 152 9.63 -11.07 -14.36
N ALA A 153 10.03 -10.59 -13.17
CA ALA A 153 11.28 -9.85 -12.96
C ALA A 153 12.44 -10.74 -12.48
N SER A 154 12.16 -11.94 -11.96
CA SER A 154 13.11 -12.83 -11.30
C SER A 154 13.03 -14.23 -11.93
N LEU A 155 14.13 -14.68 -12.53
CA LEU A 155 14.30 -16.05 -13.06
C LEU A 155 14.45 -17.12 -11.94
N ASP A 156 14.34 -16.74 -10.67
CA ASP A 156 14.62 -17.60 -9.51
C ASP A 156 13.39 -17.87 -8.62
N ILE A 157 13.03 -19.16 -8.53
CA ILE A 157 11.87 -19.69 -7.80
C ILE A 157 12.05 -19.57 -6.29
N LEU A 158 13.29 -19.57 -5.78
CA LEU A 158 13.57 -19.43 -4.34
C LEU A 158 13.24 -18.04 -3.82
N THR A 159 13.54 -17.01 -4.61
CA THR A 159 13.17 -15.62 -4.32
C THR A 159 11.65 -15.43 -4.25
N LEU A 160 10.91 -16.10 -5.15
CA LEU A 160 9.44 -16.10 -5.15
C LEU A 160 8.84 -16.75 -3.89
N LYS A 161 9.40 -17.89 -3.44
CA LYS A 161 8.94 -18.59 -2.21
C LYS A 161 9.18 -17.77 -0.94
N ARG A 162 10.31 -17.06 -0.85
CA ARG A 162 10.62 -16.19 0.31
C ARG A 162 9.74 -14.95 0.36
N HIS A 163 9.37 -14.42 -0.81
CA HIS A 163 8.54 -13.23 -0.92
C HIS A 163 7.08 -13.46 -0.56
N GLY A 164 6.56 -14.62 -0.96
CA GLY A 164 5.15 -14.97 -0.79
C GLY A 164 4.72 -15.08 0.67
N GLY A 165 5.64 -15.38 1.57
CA GLY A 165 5.31 -15.73 2.95
C GLY A 165 4.27 -16.86 2.98
#